data_AF-A0A0G1P272-F1
#
_entry.id   AF-A0A0G1P272-F1
#
_cell.length_a   1.000
_cell.length_b   1.000
_cell.length_c   1.000
_cell.angle_alpha   90.00
_cell.angle_beta   90.00
_cell.angle_gamma   90.00
#
_symmetry.space_group_name_H-M   'P 1'
#
loop_
_entity.id
_entity.type
_entity.pdbx_description
1 polymer ?
#
loop_
_entity_poly.entity_id
_entity_poly.type
_entity_poly.pdbx_seq_one_letter_code
_entity_poly.pdbx_strand_id
1 'polypeptide(L)'
;MLYFGEEKFGAGTWECYNDFVMVKSRKQSGFTLIELLLVIGILGILSVIGLTTFSSAIVRGKDTRRKNDLAQLAKSLEAYAGDFGSYPADDSNGGIVGCSADGSVILDTCPLSASGRFQRSKSVGGDYERIIYLDNYPEDPDLGSHYYYINNTSGGEEGFSLYASLENLDDRDVRRDAVSGDPDPDGWADEGADCGTGVVCNYKLTHAGVVRE
;
A
#
# COMPACT_ATOMS: atom_id res chain seq x y z
N MET A 1 -25.30 41.99 -35.98
CA MET A 1 -24.83 41.94 -37.38
C MET A 1 -23.53 41.13 -37.37
N LEU A 2 -23.39 39.90 -37.86
CA LEU A 2 -24.24 38.93 -38.59
C LEU A 2 -23.74 37.52 -38.17
N TYR A 3 -24.62 36.63 -37.71
CA TYR A 3 -25.08 35.41 -38.41
C TYR A 3 -23.98 34.54 -39.04
N PHE A 4 -23.73 33.37 -38.45
CA PHE A 4 -23.23 32.21 -39.18
C PHE A 4 -24.41 31.27 -39.46
N GLY A 5 -24.64 31.04 -40.74
CA GLY A 5 -25.80 30.32 -41.28
C GLY A 5 -25.64 28.80 -41.25
N GLU A 6 -26.78 28.14 -41.18
CA GLU A 6 -26.95 26.71 -41.41
C GLU A 6 -26.61 26.37 -42.86
N GLU A 7 -25.58 25.55 -43.09
CA GLU A 7 -25.36 24.93 -44.40
C GLU A 7 -26.18 23.64 -44.54
N LYS A 8 -26.96 23.63 -45.61
CA LYS A 8 -27.91 22.59 -45.98
C LYS A 8 -27.19 21.35 -46.51
N PHE A 9 -27.59 20.17 -46.04
CA PHE A 9 -27.28 18.91 -46.71
C PHE A 9 -28.07 18.82 -48.02
N GLY A 10 -27.46 19.27 -49.12
CA GLY A 10 -27.93 19.10 -50.49
C GLY A 10 -27.35 17.82 -51.11
N ALA A 11 -28.22 17.05 -51.76
CA ALA A 11 -27.84 15.86 -52.53
C ALA A 11 -26.91 16.24 -53.70
N GLY A 12 -25.62 15.92 -53.56
CA GLY A 12 -24.60 16.01 -54.61
C GLY A 12 -23.96 14.65 -54.84
N THR A 13 -23.90 14.22 -56.10
CA THR A 13 -23.24 12.99 -56.53
C THR A 13 -21.72 13.11 -56.36
N TRP A 14 -21.12 12.23 -55.57
CA TRP A 14 -19.66 12.17 -55.38
C TRP A 14 -19.00 11.58 -56.63
N GLU A 15 -18.26 12.38 -57.38
CA GLU A 15 -17.30 11.90 -58.36
C GLU A 15 -16.02 11.49 -57.62
N CYS A 16 -15.76 10.18 -57.51
CA CYS A 16 -14.51 9.65 -56.97
C CYS A 16 -13.38 9.86 -57.99
N TYR A 17 -12.52 10.86 -57.78
CA TYR A 17 -11.26 10.94 -58.50
C TYR A 17 -10.27 9.94 -57.90
N ASN A 18 -10.00 8.85 -58.61
CA ASN A 18 -9.00 7.85 -58.22
C ASN A 18 -7.59 8.36 -58.53
N ASP A 19 -6.94 8.98 -57.55
CA ASP A 19 -5.48 9.10 -57.55
C ASP A 19 -4.90 7.87 -56.85
N PHE A 20 -4.72 6.78 -57.62
CA PHE A 20 -4.21 5.51 -57.12
C PHE A 20 -2.68 5.61 -56.92
N VAL A 21 -2.25 6.15 -55.79
CA VAL A 21 -0.83 6.12 -55.40
C VAL A 21 -0.44 4.66 -55.09
N MET A 22 0.38 4.07 -55.97
CA MET A 22 0.90 2.71 -55.84
C MET A 22 1.92 2.63 -54.69
N VAL A 23 1.44 2.26 -53.50
CA VAL A 23 2.31 1.88 -52.37
C VAL A 23 2.92 0.52 -52.68
N LYS A 24 4.25 0.47 -52.82
CA LYS A 24 5.01 -0.76 -53.07
C LYS A 24 4.89 -1.69 -51.86
N SER A 25 4.04 -2.71 -51.96
CA SER A 25 3.89 -3.76 -50.94
C SER A 25 5.24 -4.45 -50.71
N ARG A 26 5.83 -4.26 -49.52
CA ARG A 26 6.96 -5.07 -49.07
C ARG A 26 6.40 -6.46 -48.80
N LYS A 27 7.00 -7.50 -49.39
CA LYS A 27 6.68 -8.89 -49.05
C LYS A 27 6.91 -9.10 -47.56
N GLN A 28 5.84 -9.10 -46.77
CA GLN A 28 5.88 -9.51 -45.37
C GLN A 28 5.98 -11.03 -45.36
N SER A 29 7.06 -11.57 -44.79
CA SER A 29 7.15 -12.99 -44.47
C SER A 29 6.13 -13.29 -43.38
N GLY A 30 5.12 -14.12 -43.68
CA GLY A 30 4.17 -14.64 -42.69
C GLY A 30 4.80 -15.76 -41.88
N PHE A 31 4.37 -15.90 -40.62
CA PHE A 31 4.69 -17.05 -39.79
C PHE A 31 4.15 -18.33 -40.44
N THR A 32 4.91 -19.41 -40.36
CA THR A 32 4.43 -20.73 -40.79
C THR A 32 3.37 -21.25 -39.82
N LEU A 33 2.43 -22.07 -40.31
CA LEU A 33 1.43 -22.74 -39.47
C LEU A 33 2.08 -23.59 -38.37
N ILE A 34 3.23 -24.21 -38.67
CA ILE A 34 3.98 -25.02 -37.71
C ILE A 34 4.67 -24.17 -36.64
N GLU A 35 5.18 -22.99 -36.98
CA GLU A 35 5.74 -22.06 -35.99
C GLU A 35 4.68 -21.60 -35.00
N LEU A 36 3.48 -21.25 -35.48
CA LEU A 36 2.41 -20.82 -34.57
C LEU A 36 1.92 -21.99 -33.69
N LEU A 37 1.83 -23.19 -34.25
CA LEU A 37 1.40 -24.40 -33.51
C LEU A 37 2.40 -24.78 -32.41
N LEU A 38 3.69 -24.70 -32.69
CA LEU A 38 4.73 -24.97 -31.71
C LEU A 38 4.75 -23.91 -30.60
N VAL A 39 4.54 -22.64 -30.92
CA VAL A 39 4.49 -21.55 -29.93
C VAL A 39 3.34 -21.73 -28.95
N ILE A 40 2.12 -21.97 -29.42
CA ILE A 40 0.98 -22.19 -28.52
C ILE A 40 1.13 -23.50 -27.73
N GLY A 41 1.82 -24.51 -28.30
CA GLY A 41 2.17 -25.75 -27.61
C GLY A 41 3.12 -25.50 -26.43
N ILE A 42 4.19 -24.74 -26.63
CA ILE A 42 5.14 -24.39 -25.56
C ILE A 42 4.47 -23.48 -24.52
N LEU A 43 3.69 -22.48 -24.94
CA LEU A 43 2.95 -21.60 -24.03
C LEU A 43 1.93 -22.38 -23.18
N GLY A 44 1.30 -23.42 -23.74
CA GLY A 44 0.40 -24.30 -22.99
C GLY A 44 1.11 -25.11 -21.90
N ILE A 45 2.33 -25.58 -22.15
CA ILE A 45 3.12 -26.30 -21.15
C ILE A 45 3.61 -25.35 -20.06
N LEU A 46 4.12 -24.18 -20.44
CA LEU A 46 4.62 -23.17 -19.50
C LEU A 46 3.51 -22.58 -18.62
N SER A 47 2.30 -22.41 -19.15
CA SER A 47 1.20 -21.80 -18.39
C SER A 47 0.77 -22.65 -17.21
N VAL A 48 0.73 -23.99 -17.35
CA VAL A 48 0.34 -24.90 -16.26
C VAL A 48 1.31 -24.80 -15.08
N ILE A 49 2.62 -24.76 -15.34
CA ILE A 49 3.65 -24.65 -14.30
C ILE A 49 3.69 -23.22 -13.72
N GLY A 50 3.41 -22.21 -14.54
CA GLY A 50 3.46 -20.80 -14.14
C GLY A 50 2.42 -20.42 -13.08
N LEU A 51 1.23 -21.03 -13.09
CA LEU A 51 0.14 -20.63 -12.19
C LEU A 51 0.45 -20.84 -10.70
N THR A 52 1.07 -21.96 -10.34
CA THR A 52 1.33 -22.28 -8.92
C THR A 52 2.41 -21.39 -8.31
N THR A 53 3.47 -21.11 -9.08
CA THR A 53 4.58 -20.25 -8.64
C THR A 53 4.18 -18.77 -8.57
N PHE A 54 3.27 -18.34 -9.45
CA PHE A 54 2.78 -16.96 -9.49
C PHE A 54 1.98 -16.59 -8.23
N SER A 55 1.15 -17.50 -7.71
CA SER A 55 0.35 -17.25 -6.50
C SER A 55 1.24 -16.94 -5.29
N SER A 56 2.25 -17.78 -5.01
CA SER A 56 3.19 -17.55 -3.90
C SER A 56 4.02 -16.28 -4.07
N ALA A 57 4.32 -15.88 -5.31
CA ALA A 57 5.03 -14.64 -5.59
C ALA A 57 4.18 -13.40 -5.26
N ILE A 58 2.86 -13.44 -5.51
CA ILE A 58 1.95 -12.35 -5.13
C ILE A 58 1.90 -12.18 -3.61
N VAL A 59 1.76 -13.28 -2.87
CA VAL A 59 1.72 -13.28 -1.39
C VAL A 59 2.97 -12.62 -0.83
N ARG A 60 4.16 -13.07 -1.28
CA ARG A 60 5.44 -12.45 -0.86
C ARG A 60 5.57 -10.99 -1.28
N GLY A 61 4.98 -10.62 -2.42
CA GLY A 61 4.92 -9.23 -2.87
C GLY A 61 4.08 -8.34 -1.95
N LYS A 62 2.92 -8.82 -1.50
CA LYS A 62 2.08 -8.13 -0.51
C LYS A 62 2.79 -8.03 0.84
N ASP A 63 3.38 -9.10 1.34
CA ASP A 63 4.12 -9.09 2.60
C ASP A 63 5.32 -8.14 2.56
N THR A 64 6.03 -8.09 1.42
CA THR A 64 7.10 -7.11 1.20
C THR A 64 6.56 -5.68 1.25
N ARG A 65 5.38 -5.43 0.67
CA ARG A 65 4.70 -4.14 0.77
C ARG A 65 4.36 -3.80 2.22
N ARG A 66 3.73 -4.71 2.98
CA ARG A 66 3.42 -4.53 4.40
C ARG A 66 4.65 -4.14 5.24
N LYS A 67 5.75 -4.88 5.05
CA LYS A 67 7.03 -4.59 5.74
C LYS A 67 7.58 -3.21 5.37
N ASN A 68 7.52 -2.83 4.09
CA ASN A 68 7.97 -1.52 3.63
C ASN A 68 7.09 -0.39 4.16
N ASP A 69 5.78 -0.59 4.21
CA ASP A 69 4.80 0.36 4.73
C ASP A 69 5.06 0.62 6.23
N LEU A 70 5.25 -0.43 7.02
CA LEU A 70 5.63 -0.29 8.44
C LEU A 70 7.00 0.37 8.61
N ALA A 71 7.98 0.07 7.75
CA ALA A 71 9.29 0.74 7.79
C ALA A 71 9.20 2.24 7.45
N GLN A 72 8.27 2.65 6.59
CA GLN A 72 8.00 4.06 6.32
C GLN A 72 7.31 4.73 7.51
N LEU A 73 6.33 4.06 8.11
CA LEU A 73 5.66 4.53 9.33
C LEU A 73 6.68 4.72 10.46
N ALA A 74 7.53 3.73 10.73
CA ALA A 74 8.60 3.82 11.72
C ALA A 74 9.47 5.07 11.51
N LYS A 75 9.95 5.33 10.30
CA LYS A 75 10.75 6.54 10.00
C LYS A 75 9.97 7.83 10.26
N SER A 76 8.69 7.86 9.93
CA SER A 76 7.85 9.03 10.18
C SER A 76 7.60 9.26 11.67
N LEU A 77 7.48 8.19 12.46
CA LEU A 77 7.35 8.23 13.91
C LEU A 77 8.63 8.74 14.58
N GLU A 78 9.80 8.29 14.11
CA GLU A 78 11.11 8.79 14.56
C GLU A 78 11.28 10.29 14.25
N ALA A 79 10.86 10.73 13.06
CA ALA A 79 10.88 12.16 12.71
C ALA A 79 9.94 12.99 13.63
N TYR A 80 8.75 12.47 13.92
CA TYR A 80 7.83 13.09 14.87
C TYR A 80 8.44 13.18 16.28
N ALA A 81 9.03 12.09 16.78
CA ALA A 81 9.67 12.06 18.09
C ALA A 81 10.89 12.99 18.14
N GLY A 82 11.64 13.13 17.04
CA GLY A 82 12.74 14.09 16.94
C GLY A 82 12.31 15.55 17.11
N ASP A 83 11.12 15.92 16.64
CA ASP A 83 10.58 17.28 16.74
C ASP A 83 9.92 17.58 18.09
N PHE A 84 9.31 16.57 18.71
CA PHE A 84 8.44 16.76 19.88
C PHE A 84 8.93 16.09 21.15
N GLY A 85 9.98 15.28 21.07
CA GLY A 85 10.56 14.56 22.18
C GLY A 85 9.69 13.42 22.72
N SER A 86 8.63 13.02 22.00
CA SER A 86 7.81 11.85 22.31
C SER A 86 7.13 11.29 21.06
N TYR A 87 6.86 9.98 21.07
CA TYR A 87 6.01 9.35 20.04
C TYR A 87 4.55 9.82 20.17
N PRO A 88 3.78 9.82 19.07
CA PRO A 88 2.35 10.16 19.10
C PRO A 88 1.55 9.14 19.93
N ALA A 89 0.43 9.57 20.52
CA ALA A 89 -0.47 8.64 21.20
C ALA A 89 -1.12 7.68 20.20
N ASP A 90 -1.58 6.52 20.66
CA ASP A 90 -2.45 5.62 19.92
C ASP A 90 -3.93 5.84 20.28
N ASP A 91 -4.85 5.43 19.41
CA ASP A 91 -6.29 5.32 19.71
C ASP A 91 -6.69 3.88 20.09
N SER A 92 -7.96 3.67 20.45
CA SER A 92 -8.46 2.35 20.87
C SER A 92 -8.37 1.27 19.79
N ASN A 93 -8.16 1.65 18.54
CA ASN A 93 -8.06 0.75 17.39
C ASN A 93 -6.61 0.70 16.86
N GLY A 94 -5.63 1.16 17.65
CA GLY A 94 -4.22 1.17 17.26
C GLY A 94 -3.90 2.11 16.11
N GLY A 95 -4.65 3.21 15.96
CA GLY A 95 -4.36 4.31 15.04
C GLY A 95 -3.39 5.34 15.65
N ILE A 96 -2.57 5.99 14.82
CA ILE A 96 -1.57 6.99 15.26
C ILE A 96 -2.19 8.39 15.49
N VAL A 97 -2.44 8.77 16.73
CA VAL A 97 -2.99 10.09 17.10
C VAL A 97 -1.87 11.15 17.21
N GLY A 98 -1.41 11.64 16.06
CA GLY A 98 -0.34 12.66 15.96
C GLY A 98 -0.79 14.12 16.07
N CYS A 99 -2.09 14.37 16.11
CA CYS A 99 -2.66 15.70 15.90
C CYS A 99 -3.16 16.35 17.18
N SER A 100 -2.30 16.47 18.20
CA SER A 100 -2.63 17.32 19.34
C SER A 100 -1.81 18.60 19.26
N ALA A 101 -2.49 19.68 18.86
CA ALA A 101 -2.01 21.04 19.11
C ALA A 101 -2.34 21.36 20.58
N ASP A 102 -1.30 21.46 21.41
CA ASP A 102 -1.31 22.09 22.74
C ASP A 102 -2.61 21.95 23.56
N GLY A 103 -3.10 20.71 23.72
CA GLY A 103 -4.14 20.35 24.68
C GLY A 103 -5.49 21.07 24.50
N SER A 104 -5.73 21.80 23.41
CA SER A 104 -6.95 22.59 23.22
C SER A 104 -7.15 22.98 21.76
N VAL A 105 -7.33 22.00 20.88
CA VAL A 105 -8.43 21.88 19.92
C VAL A 105 -8.32 20.46 19.36
N ILE A 106 -9.26 19.58 19.69
CA ILE A 106 -9.51 18.40 18.86
C ILE A 106 -10.08 18.98 17.57
N LEU A 107 -9.23 19.22 16.57
CA LEU A 107 -9.75 19.38 15.22
C LEU A 107 -10.30 18.00 14.89
N ASP A 108 -11.64 17.88 14.89
CA ASP A 108 -12.45 16.68 14.59
C ASP A 108 -12.15 16.02 13.22
N THR A 109 -11.07 16.42 12.56
CA THR A 109 -10.55 15.85 11.33
C THR A 109 -9.02 15.93 11.33
N CYS A 110 -8.39 15.15 12.19
CA CYS A 110 -7.22 14.40 11.74
C CYS A 110 -7.69 13.00 11.38
N PRO A 111 -8.18 12.78 10.14
CA PRO A 111 -8.65 11.47 9.76
C PRO A 111 -7.41 10.57 9.66
N LEU A 112 -7.16 9.76 10.67
CA LEU A 112 -6.66 8.41 10.42
C LEU A 112 -7.86 7.50 10.26
N SER A 113 -8.50 7.66 9.10
CA SER A 113 -9.30 6.59 8.53
C SER A 113 -8.90 6.54 7.07
N ALA A 114 -8.11 5.52 6.72
CA ALA A 114 -8.07 4.94 5.38
C ALA A 114 -7.67 5.85 4.18
N SER A 115 -7.04 7.01 4.39
CA SER A 115 -6.46 7.88 3.31
C SER A 115 -5.84 9.19 3.84
N GLY A 116 -5.42 9.20 5.11
CA GLY A 116 -4.99 10.41 5.79
C GLY A 116 -3.51 10.78 5.61
N ARG A 117 -3.17 11.99 6.08
CA ARG A 117 -1.79 12.45 6.27
C ARG A 117 -1.41 12.29 7.75
N PHE A 118 -0.23 11.75 8.02
CA PHE A 118 0.37 11.86 9.35
C PHE A 118 1.04 13.23 9.46
N GLN A 119 0.44 14.13 10.23
CA GLN A 119 0.87 15.51 10.36
C GLN A 119 0.63 16.04 11.77
N ARG A 120 1.35 17.09 12.15
CA ARG A 120 1.07 17.88 13.36
C ARG A 120 0.93 19.35 13.00
N SER A 121 0.07 20.05 13.73
CA SER A 121 -0.09 21.51 13.61
C SER A 121 0.57 22.19 14.80
N LYS A 122 1.42 23.18 14.53
CA LYS A 122 2.09 24.02 15.53
C LYS A 122 1.56 25.45 15.43
N SER A 123 1.18 26.05 16.55
CA SER A 123 0.79 27.47 16.57
C SER A 123 2.04 28.36 16.47
N VAL A 124 2.06 29.24 15.48
CA VAL A 124 3.16 30.19 15.22
C VAL A 124 2.55 31.56 14.97
N GLY A 125 2.67 32.46 15.96
CA GLY A 125 2.26 33.86 15.80
C GLY A 125 0.76 34.10 15.58
N GLY A 126 -0.11 33.15 15.96
CA GLY A 126 -1.56 33.20 15.73
C GLY A 126 -2.04 32.44 14.48
N ASP A 127 -1.11 31.94 13.66
CA ASP A 127 -1.36 31.02 12.55
C ASP A 127 -0.95 29.59 12.91
N TYR A 128 -1.39 28.61 12.12
CA TYR A 128 -1.02 27.21 12.29
C TYR A 128 -0.11 26.75 11.15
N GLU A 129 1.11 26.30 11.48
CA GLU A 129 2.00 25.63 10.56
C GLU A 129 1.77 24.12 10.62
N ARG A 130 1.65 23.46 9.46
CA ARG A 130 1.50 22.00 9.37
C ARG A 130 2.83 21.37 8.98
N ILE A 131 3.31 20.48 9.84
CA ILE A 131 4.45 19.61 9.54
C ILE A 131 3.90 18.26 9.12
N ILE A 132 4.26 17.83 7.91
CA ILE A 132 3.80 16.56 7.33
C ILE A 132 4.92 15.54 7.50
N TYR A 133 4.66 14.48 8.26
CA TYR A 133 5.57 13.37 8.47
C TYR A 133 5.33 12.26 7.45
N LEU A 134 4.07 12.07 7.03
CA LEU A 134 3.70 11.12 5.98
C LEU A 134 2.52 11.66 5.17
N ASP A 135 2.68 11.74 3.85
CA ASP A 135 1.66 12.31 2.95
C ASP A 135 0.51 11.32 2.66
N ASN A 136 0.82 10.03 2.53
CA ASN A 136 -0.16 8.98 2.32
C ASN A 136 0.03 7.92 3.40
N TYR A 137 -0.94 7.81 4.31
CA TYR A 137 -0.97 6.73 5.28
C TYR A 137 -1.16 5.40 4.55
N PRO A 138 -0.30 4.40 4.76
CA PRO A 138 -0.38 3.15 4.05
C PRO A 138 -1.52 2.29 4.60
N GLU A 139 -2.16 1.56 3.71
CA GLU A 139 -3.23 0.61 4.03
C GLU A 139 -2.77 -0.81 3.72
N ASP A 140 -3.27 -1.77 4.50
CA ASP A 140 -3.04 -3.17 4.19
C ASP A 140 -3.66 -3.52 2.83
N PRO A 141 -2.96 -4.30 1.97
CA PRO A 141 -3.51 -4.75 0.69
C PRO A 141 -4.80 -5.56 0.78
N ASP A 142 -5.08 -6.19 1.93
CA ASP A 142 -6.25 -7.03 2.13
C ASP A 142 -7.38 -6.28 2.83
N LEU A 143 -8.58 -6.40 2.25
CA LEU A 143 -9.79 -5.78 2.78
C LEU A 143 -10.13 -6.39 4.15
N GLY A 144 -10.24 -5.54 5.18
CA GLY A 144 -10.57 -5.94 6.55
C GLY A 144 -9.35 -6.18 7.46
N SER A 145 -8.14 -6.11 6.91
CA SER A 145 -6.90 -6.06 7.69
C SER A 145 -6.42 -4.61 7.81
N HIS A 146 -5.72 -4.29 8.89
CA HIS A 146 -5.10 -2.98 9.07
C HIS A 146 -3.79 -3.09 9.87
N TYR A 147 -2.93 -2.09 9.72
CA TYR A 147 -1.75 -1.93 10.55
C TYR A 147 -2.16 -1.42 11.94
N TYR A 148 -1.56 -1.99 12.97
CA TYR A 148 -1.85 -1.63 14.36
C TYR A 148 -0.62 -0.96 15.00
N TYR A 149 -0.84 0.10 15.74
CA TYR A 149 0.19 0.89 16.42
C TYR A 149 -0.10 0.97 17.92
N ILE A 150 0.94 0.74 18.72
CA ILE A 150 0.90 0.92 20.17
C ILE A 150 2.03 1.86 20.57
N ASN A 151 1.72 2.92 21.32
CA ASN A 151 2.73 3.72 21.98
C ASN A 151 3.17 3.02 23.27
N ASN A 152 4.44 2.62 23.33
CA ASN A 152 5.03 1.99 24.50
C ASN A 152 5.85 3.03 25.26
N THR A 153 5.19 3.70 26.20
CA THR A 153 5.87 4.57 27.16
C THR A 153 5.92 3.88 28.51
N SER A 154 7.08 3.32 28.88
CA SER A 154 7.26 2.62 30.16
C SER A 154 8.58 3.01 30.82
N GLY A 155 8.53 3.41 32.10
CA GLY A 155 9.73 3.66 32.90
C GLY A 155 10.62 4.83 32.46
N GLY A 156 10.16 5.69 31.55
CA GLY A 156 10.94 6.78 30.95
C GLY A 156 11.63 6.41 29.64
N GLU A 157 11.47 5.17 29.18
CA GLU A 157 11.84 4.75 27.82
C GLU A 157 10.62 4.94 26.91
N GLU A 158 10.80 5.75 25.87
CA GLU A 158 9.79 5.97 24.84
C GLU A 158 10.06 5.05 23.67
N GLY A 159 9.04 4.31 23.27
CA GLY A 159 9.09 3.42 22.13
C GLY A 159 7.73 3.32 21.46
N PHE A 160 7.74 2.65 20.31
CA PHE A 160 6.52 2.24 19.64
C PHE A 160 6.64 0.79 19.19
N SER A 161 5.50 0.17 18.99
CA SER A 161 5.36 -1.09 18.28
C SER A 161 4.37 -0.92 17.14
N LEU A 162 4.77 -1.37 15.96
CA LEU A 162 3.94 -1.47 14.77
C LEU A 162 3.71 -2.94 14.45
N TYR A 163 2.48 -3.30 14.15
CA TYR A 163 2.07 -4.68 13.87
C TYR A 163 1.41 -4.79 12.50
N ALA A 164 1.61 -5.95 11.87
CA ALA A 164 0.93 -6.35 10.64
C ALA A 164 0.69 -7.86 10.62
N SER A 165 -0.20 -8.29 9.73
CA SER A 165 -0.42 -9.70 9.43
C SER A 165 0.26 -10.07 8.12
N LEU A 166 1.26 -10.95 8.18
CA LEU A 166 1.91 -11.53 7.02
C LEU A 166 1.17 -12.80 6.62
N GLU A 167 0.89 -12.92 5.33
CA GLU A 167 0.23 -14.10 4.74
C GLU A 167 1.21 -15.27 4.62
N ASN A 168 2.50 -15.02 4.35
CA ASN A 168 3.53 -16.03 4.27
C ASN A 168 4.07 -16.42 5.66
N LEU A 169 3.50 -17.47 6.24
CA LEU A 169 3.91 -18.00 7.56
C LEU A 169 5.33 -18.60 7.59
N ASP A 170 5.92 -18.89 6.44
CA ASP A 170 7.32 -19.35 6.33
C ASP A 170 8.33 -18.20 6.39
N ASP A 171 7.87 -16.95 6.50
CA ASP A 171 8.76 -15.81 6.67
C ASP A 171 9.49 -15.88 8.02
N ARG A 172 10.75 -15.47 8.04
CA ARG A 172 11.62 -15.52 9.23
C ARG A 172 11.27 -14.48 10.29
N ASP A 173 10.51 -13.46 9.89
CA ASP A 173 10.11 -12.35 10.75
C ASP A 173 8.72 -12.56 11.36
N VAL A 174 8.08 -13.70 11.08
CA VAL A 174 6.83 -14.12 11.73
C VAL A 174 7.14 -14.61 13.14
N ARG A 175 6.35 -14.17 14.13
CA ARG A 175 6.41 -14.65 15.51
C ARG A 175 6.19 -16.16 15.57
N ARG A 176 7.04 -16.87 16.30
CA ARG A 176 6.96 -18.31 16.46
C ARG A 176 6.78 -18.66 17.93
N ASP A 177 6.05 -19.74 18.16
CA ASP A 177 5.92 -20.27 19.51
C ASP A 177 7.27 -20.85 19.96
N ALA A 178 7.71 -20.44 21.16
CA ALA A 178 9.03 -20.79 21.69
C ALA A 178 9.22 -22.31 21.94
N VAL A 179 8.13 -23.09 22.03
CA VAL A 179 8.15 -24.52 22.36
C VAL A 179 8.14 -25.37 21.10
N SER A 180 7.24 -25.07 20.17
CA SER A 180 7.00 -25.81 18.92
C SER A 180 7.85 -25.31 17.75
N GLY A 181 8.19 -24.01 17.72
CA GLY A 181 8.84 -23.36 16.59
C GLY A 181 7.91 -23.10 15.40
N ASP A 182 6.63 -23.44 15.54
CA ASP A 182 5.60 -23.17 14.55
C ASP A 182 5.10 -21.72 14.68
N PRO A 183 4.48 -21.13 13.64
CA PRO A 183 3.88 -19.81 13.72
C PRO A 183 2.89 -19.73 14.88
N ASP A 184 3.03 -18.71 15.72
CA ASP A 184 2.19 -18.53 16.90
C ASP A 184 0.73 -18.25 16.46
N PRO A 185 -0.26 -19.07 16.87
CA PRO A 185 -1.65 -18.90 16.47
C PRO A 185 -2.29 -17.63 17.05
N ASP A 186 -1.78 -17.12 18.17
CA ASP A 186 -2.28 -15.91 18.82
C ASP A 186 -1.50 -14.66 18.37
N GLY A 187 -0.33 -14.85 17.74
CA GLY A 187 0.53 -13.75 17.31
C GLY A 187 0.84 -12.83 18.48
N TRP A 188 0.75 -11.51 18.26
CA TRP A 188 0.97 -10.49 19.29
C TRP A 188 -0.30 -10.03 20.03
N ALA A 189 -1.35 -10.85 20.07
CA ALA A 189 -2.60 -10.51 20.77
C ALA A 189 -2.42 -10.38 22.30
N ASP A 190 -1.41 -11.02 22.87
CA ASP A 190 -1.01 -10.90 24.28
C ASP A 190 -0.52 -9.50 24.66
N GLU A 191 0.00 -8.76 23.69
CA GLU A 191 0.37 -7.34 23.83
C GLU A 191 -0.79 -6.39 23.48
N GLY A 192 -1.97 -6.91 23.17
CA GLY A 192 -3.15 -6.14 22.80
C GLY A 192 -3.20 -5.72 21.32
N ALA A 193 -2.37 -6.30 20.46
CA ALA A 193 -2.38 -5.99 19.03
C ALA A 193 -3.60 -6.61 18.32
N ASP A 194 -4.29 -5.83 17.49
CA ASP A 194 -5.43 -6.27 16.65
C ASP A 194 -5.24 -5.83 15.20
N CYS A 195 -5.02 -6.77 14.28
CA CYS A 195 -4.79 -6.46 12.86
C CYS A 195 -6.08 -6.55 12.03
N GLY A 196 -7.24 -6.70 12.67
CA GLY A 196 -8.54 -6.90 12.05
C GLY A 196 -9.30 -8.08 12.64
N THR A 197 -10.61 -8.11 12.42
CA THR A 197 -11.47 -9.17 12.94
C THR A 197 -11.07 -10.54 12.37
N GLY A 198 -10.56 -11.42 13.24
CA GLY A 198 -10.09 -12.75 12.86
C GLY A 198 -8.72 -12.76 12.14
N VAL A 199 -7.98 -11.65 12.21
CA VAL A 199 -6.66 -11.49 11.60
C VAL A 199 -5.61 -11.44 12.70
N VAL A 200 -4.67 -12.37 12.67
CA VAL A 200 -3.60 -12.47 13.66
C VAL A 200 -2.47 -11.51 13.30
N CYS A 201 -2.10 -10.62 14.22
CA CYS A 201 -0.88 -9.83 14.10
C CYS A 201 0.33 -10.71 14.36
N ASN A 202 1.03 -11.15 13.32
CA ASN A 202 2.15 -12.10 13.45
C ASN A 202 3.51 -11.45 13.15
N TYR A 203 3.56 -10.18 12.79
CA TYR A 203 4.78 -9.41 12.55
C TYR A 203 4.82 -8.15 13.40
N LYS A 204 5.97 -7.85 13.99
CA LYS A 204 6.20 -6.69 14.87
C LYS A 204 7.48 -5.94 14.51
N LEU A 205 7.37 -4.62 14.39
CA LEU A 205 8.47 -3.69 14.19
C LEU A 205 8.47 -2.64 15.30
N THR A 206 9.60 -2.46 15.96
CA THR A 206 9.80 -1.44 17.00
C THR A 206 10.88 -0.44 16.59
N HIS A 207 11.10 0.59 17.41
CA HIS A 207 12.22 1.53 17.25
C HIS A 207 13.60 0.82 17.20
N ALA A 208 13.74 -0.35 17.83
CA ALA A 208 14.96 -1.14 17.83
C ALA A 208 15.10 -2.05 16.59
N GLY A 209 14.03 -2.21 15.81
CA GLY A 209 13.97 -3.05 14.62
C GLY A 209 12.91 -4.15 14.71
N VAL A 210 13.06 -5.16 13.85
CA VAL A 210 12.12 -6.29 13.77
C VAL A 210 12.32 -7.20 14.98
N VAL A 211 11.22 -7.53 15.66
CA VAL A 211 11.23 -8.45 16.80
C VAL A 211 10.97 -9.86 16.29
N ARG A 212 11.81 -10.81 16.73
CA ARG A 212 11.69 -12.24 16.45
C ARG A 212 11.74 -12.96 17.77
N GLU A 213 10.65 -13.61 18.12
CA GLU A 213 10.53 -14.46 19.31
C GLU A 213 10.15 -15.87 18.86
#